data_AF-A0A3D1IMV6-F1
#
_entry.id   AF-A0A3D1IMV6-F1
#
_cell.length_a   1.000
_cell.length_b   1.000
_cell.length_c   1.000
_cell.angle_alpha   90.00
_cell.angle_beta   90.00
_cell.angle_gamma   90.00
#
_symmetry.space_group_name_H-M   'P 1'
#
loop_
_entity.id
_entity.type
_entity.pdbx_description
1 polymer ?
#
loop_
_entity_poly.entity_id
_entity_poly.type
_entity_poly.pdbx_seq_one_letter_code
_entity_poly.pdbx_strand_id
1 'polypeptide(L)' 'SDGQTLTAKGLLRIEIEGEQEYYLLRLSDKSDLEIRIPFMNNHRLRFDRNVGKVVVVTGQYKVIGAKKTLVSLTAAKAP' A
#
# COMPACT_ATOMS: atom_id res chain seq x y z
N SER A 1 -2.15 21.30 -1.10
CA SER A 1 -0.74 21.17 -1.53
C SER A 1 0.07 21.34 -0.26
N ASP A 2 0.67 20.31 0.33
CA ASP A 2 1.74 19.49 -0.26
C ASP A 2 1.42 17.99 -0.22
N GLY A 3 0.59 17.56 -1.17
CA GLY A 3 0.19 16.17 -1.34
C GLY A 3 1.39 15.32 -1.74
N GLN A 4 2.01 14.70 -0.75
CA GLN A 4 3.06 13.71 -0.91
C GLN A 4 2.47 12.48 -1.60
N THR A 5 2.40 12.56 -2.94
CA THR A 5 1.94 11.47 -3.81
C THR A 5 3.12 10.57 -4.10
N LEU A 6 2.89 9.26 -4.10
CA LEU A 6 3.88 8.24 -4.44
C LEU A 6 3.25 7.23 -5.41
N THR A 7 4.05 6.77 -6.36
CA THR A 7 3.76 5.58 -7.17
C THR A 7 4.84 4.54 -6.92
N ALA A 8 4.44 3.30 -6.66
CA ALA A 8 5.36 2.20 -6.37
C ALA A 8 4.87 0.89 -7.02
N LYS A 9 5.80 -0.01 -7.33
CA LYS A 9 5.51 -1.35 -7.85
C LYS A 9 6.16 -2.41 -6.97
N GLY A 10 5.41 -3.46 -6.63
CA GLY A 10 5.95 -4.57 -5.85
C GLY A 10 4.95 -5.69 -5.65
N LEU A 11 5.37 -6.74 -4.94
CA LEU A 11 4.51 -7.85 -4.55
C LEU A 11 3.64 -7.41 -3.36
N LEU A 12 2.32 -7.44 -3.52
CA LEU A 12 1.39 -7.13 -2.44
C LEU A 12 1.28 -8.31 -1.47
N ARG A 13 1.49 -8.02 -0.20
CA ARG A 13 1.39 -8.96 0.92
C ARG A 13 0.49 -8.37 2.00
N ILE A 14 0.03 -9.25 2.87
CA ILE A 14 -0.71 -8.93 4.09
C ILE A 14 0.20 -9.19 5.27
N GLU A 15 0.14 -8.34 6.29
CA GLU A 15 0.84 -8.46 7.56
C GLU A 15 -0.20 -8.36 8.68
N ILE A 16 -0.07 -9.21 9.70
CA ILE A 16 -0.97 -9.23 10.86
C ILE A 16 -0.11 -9.01 12.11
N GLU A 17 -0.38 -7.93 12.83
CA GLU A 17 0.32 -7.54 14.04
C GLU A 17 -0.69 -7.37 15.18
N GLY A 18 -0.79 -8.40 16.03
CA GLY A 18 -1.87 -8.49 17.02
C GLY A 18 -3.22 -8.56 16.33
N GLU A 19 -4.11 -7.61 16.65
CA GLU A 19 -5.43 -7.48 16.01
C GLU A 19 -5.42 -6.56 14.77
N GLN A 20 -4.27 -5.98 14.42
CA GLN A 20 -4.17 -5.10 13.26
C GLN A 20 -3.76 -5.86 12.00
N GLU A 21 -4.52 -5.67 10.94
CA GLU A 21 -4.19 -6.14 9.59
C GLU A 21 -3.80 -4.93 8.73
N TYR A 22 -2.68 -5.04 8.02
CA TYR A 22 -2.27 -4.05 7.03
C TYR A 22 -1.54 -4.69 5.86
N TYR A 23 -1.29 -3.90 4.83
CA TYR A 23 -0.67 -4.38 3.60
C TYR A 23 0.80 -3.94 3.53
N LEU A 24 1.61 -4.79 2.94
CA LEU A 24 3.01 -4.49 2.58
C LEU A 24 3.19 -4.65 1.08
N LEU A 25 3.88 -3.70 0.46
CA LEU A 25 4.35 -3.82 -0.91
C LEU A 25 5.85 -4.12 -0.88
N ARG A 26 6.20 -5.38 -1.15
CA ARG A 26 7.59 -5.82 -1.23
C ARG A 26 8.19 -5.33 -2.55
N LEU A 27 9.14 -4.41 -2.44
CA LEU A 27 9.84 -3.80 -3.58
C LEU A 27 10.94 -4.73 -4.11
N SER A 28 11.50 -4.39 -5.27
CA SER A 28 12.54 -5.20 -5.93
C SER A 28 13.85 -5.27 -5.15
N ASP A 29 14.15 -4.24 -4.36
CA ASP A 29 15.30 -4.21 -3.45
C ASP A 29 15.06 -5.00 -2.15
N LYS A 30 13.94 -5.71 -2.07
CA LYS A 30 13.46 -6.49 -0.93
C LYS A 30 13.01 -5.66 0.28
N SER A 31 13.03 -4.34 0.20
CA SER A 31 12.41 -3.48 1.22
C SER A 31 10.89 -3.54 1.14
N ASP A 32 10.22 -3.15 2.22
CA ASP A 32 8.76 -3.12 2.31
C ASP A 32 8.27 -1.68 2.41
N LEU A 33 7.34 -1.32 1.53
CA LEU A 33 6.52 -0.11 1.66
C LEU A 33 5.23 -0.47 2.39
N GLU A 34 4.98 0.18 3.52
CA GLU A 34 3.78 -0.04 4.30
C GLU A 34 2.56 0.66 3.68
N ILE A 35 1.41 -0.01 3.70
CA ILE A 35 0.15 0.50 3.17
C ILE A 35 -0.93 0.32 4.25
N ARG A 36 -1.32 1.44 4.87
CA ARG A 36 -2.38 1.53 5.89
C ARG A 36 -3.49 2.41 5.36
N ILE A 37 -4.42 1.82 4.62
CA ILE A 37 -5.54 2.54 4.00
C ILE A 37 -6.87 2.28 4.71
N PRO A 38 -7.80 3.24 4.71
CA PRO A 38 -9.14 3.04 5.24
C PRO A 38 -9.89 1.92 4.50
N PHE A 39 -10.81 1.25 5.21
CA PHE A 39 -11.68 0.22 4.63
C PHE A 39 -12.34 0.65 3.32
N MET A 40 -12.92 1.85 3.27
CA MET A 40 -13.58 2.36 2.05
C MET A 40 -12.63 2.48 0.86
N ASN A 41 -11.35 2.76 1.11
CA ASN A 41 -10.34 2.85 0.05
C ASN A 41 -10.01 1.45 -0.49
N ASN A 42 -9.85 0.46 0.39
CA ASN A 42 -9.67 -0.94 0.02
C ASN A 42 -10.89 -1.45 -0.76
N HIS A 43 -12.10 -1.26 -0.21
CA HIS A 43 -13.36 -1.73 -0.77
C HIS A 43 -13.61 -1.16 -2.18
N ARG A 44 -13.45 0.15 -2.38
CA ARG A 44 -13.66 0.80 -3.69
C ARG A 44 -12.72 0.28 -4.76
N LEU A 45 -11.47 0.01 -4.41
CA LEU A 45 -10.44 -0.48 -5.35
C LEU A 45 -10.38 -2.01 -5.44
N ARG A 46 -11.11 -2.72 -4.57
CA ARG A 46 -10.98 -4.17 -4.34
C ARG A 46 -9.50 -4.54 -4.21
N PHE A 47 -8.79 -3.84 -3.32
CA PHE A 47 -7.32 -3.88 -3.29
C PHE A 47 -6.80 -5.23 -2.77
N ASP A 48 -7.46 -5.79 -1.77
CA ASP A 48 -7.34 -7.16 -1.26
C ASP A 48 -7.23 -8.27 -2.33
N ARG A 49 -7.98 -8.19 -3.43
CA ARG A 49 -7.94 -9.18 -4.54
C ARG A 49 -6.56 -9.30 -5.21
N ASN A 50 -5.68 -8.35 -4.94
CA ASN A 50 -4.34 -8.31 -5.49
C ASN A 50 -3.28 -8.89 -4.56
N VAL A 51 -3.63 -9.33 -3.34
CA VAL A 51 -2.68 -10.00 -2.45
C VAL A 51 -2.08 -11.20 -3.17
N GLY A 52 -0.75 -11.36 -3.07
CA GLY A 52 0.02 -12.37 -3.78
C GLY A 52 0.39 -12.01 -5.23
N LYS A 53 -0.01 -10.83 -5.73
CA LYS A 53 0.32 -10.35 -7.08
C LYS A 53 1.29 -9.18 -7.04
N VAL A 54 2.05 -9.03 -8.12
CA VAL A 54 2.80 -7.79 -8.38
C VAL A 54 1.81 -6.71 -8.82
N VAL A 55 1.80 -5.58 -8.14
CA VAL A 55 0.91 -4.45 -8.43
C VAL A 55 1.65 -3.14 -8.53
N VAL A 56 1.10 -2.21 -9.30
CA VAL A 56 1.45 -0.80 -9.25
C VAL A 56 0.39 -0.07 -8.44
N VAL A 57 0.81 0.64 -7.40
CA VAL A 57 -0.04 1.47 -6.55
C VAL A 57 0.33 2.94 -6.69
N THR A 58 -0.66 3.81 -6.70
CA THR A 58 -0.47 5.27 -6.66
C THR A 58 -1.37 5.84 -5.58
N GLY A 59 -0.84 6.71 -4.74
CA GLY A 59 -1.58 7.23 -3.60
C GLY A 59 -0.86 8.31 -2.82
N GLN A 60 -1.52 8.77 -1.76
CA GLN A 60 -0.94 9.71 -0.81
C GLN A 60 -0.21 8.95 0.28
N TYR A 61 0.99 9.40 0.65
CA TYR A 61 1.75 8.88 1.77
C TYR A 61 1.90 9.90 2.88
N LYS A 62 2.15 9.39 4.09
CA LYS A 62 2.67 10.15 5.23
C LYS A 62 3.98 9.54 5.67
N VAL A 63 4.81 10.32 6.36
CA VAL A 63 5.96 9.79 7.09
C VAL A 63 5.48 9.51 8.52
N ILE A 64 5.51 8.25 8.93
CA ILE A 64 5.17 7.82 10.29
C ILE A 64 6.47 7.32 10.92
N GLY A 65 6.94 8.03 11.95
CA GLY A 65 8.31 7.89 12.44
C GLY A 65 9.32 8.28 11.35
N ALA A 66 10.02 7.29 10.77
CA ALA A 66 10.99 7.47 9.69
C ALA A 66 10.61 6.71 8.40
N LYS A 67 9.41 6.12 8.34
CA LYS A 67 8.97 5.29 7.20
C LYS A 67 7.87 6.00 6.42
N LYS A 68 7.95 5.93 5.09
CA LYS A 68 6.83 6.31 4.22
C LYS A 68 5.76 5.22 4.31
N THR A 69 4.53 5.64 4.63
CA THR A 69 3.36 4.76 4.67
C THR A 69 2.30 5.34 3.74
N LEU A 70 1.82 4.53 2.79
CA LEU A 70 0.68 4.90 1.96
C LEU A 70 -0.59 4.89 2.82
N VAL A 71 -1.26 6.03 2.91
CA VAL A 71 -2.46 6.23 3.74
C VAL A 71 -3.75 6.40 2.93
N SER A 72 -3.62 6.57 1.62
CA SER A 72 -4.75 6.50 0.67
C SER A 72 -4.24 6.05 -0.70
N LEU A 73 -5.05 5.28 -1.42
CA LEU A 73 -4.81 4.86 -2.79
C LEU A 73 -5.77 5.57 -3.75
N THR A 74 -5.20 6.12 -4.81
CA THR A 74 -5.94 6.62 -5.98
C THR A 74 -6.09 5.52 -7.03
N ALA A 75 -5.08 4.65 -7.16
CA ALA A 75 -5.10 3.53 -8.09
C ALA A 75 -4.30 2.33 -7.56
N ALA A 76 -4.74 1.13 -7.93
CA ALA A 76 -4.01 -0.12 -7.75
C ALA A 76 -4.29 -1.05 -8.94
N LYS A 77 -3.26 -1.43 -9.69
CA LYS A 77 -3.39 -2.26 -10.90
C LYS A 77 -2.38 -3.42 -10.86
N ALA A 78 -2.89 -4.64 -10.98
CA ALA A 78 -2.10 -5.78 -11.39
C ALA A 78 -1.97 -5.77 -12.93
N PRO A 79 -0.84 -6.23 -13.49
CA PRO A 79 -0.72 -6.50 -14.92
C PRO A 79 -1.64 -7.65 -15.36
#